data_AF-A0A3D1R0J6-F1
#
_entry.id   AF-A0A3D1R0J6-F1
#
_cell.length_a   1.000
_cell.length_b   1.000
_cell.length_c   1.000
_cell.angle_alpha   90.00
_cell.angle_beta   90.00
_cell.angle_gamma   90.00
#
_symmetry.space_group_name_H-M   'P 1'
#
loop_
_entity.id
_entity.type
_entity.pdbx_description
1 polymer ?
#
loop_
_entity_poly.entity_id
_entity_poly.type
_entity_poly.pdbx_seq_one_letter_code
_entity_poly.pdbx_strand_id
1 'polypeptide(L)'
;GFHLVHHLDGIWQSLRAHFDPLPPIVPLVVYNGQTRWSLPRRFSDGLATPLAAGLALDFPIHVFDLGLGDEVQLSAMPWLRGALRLLRHGVRNPAAEEARSLLVGILSDLQGAPDSYLEAVRNYVLDRWAELTPQALSEAVRAAIPEREALVVSKAVRQWLDEGRADGIASSLLRLLERRFGPLPEEVRKRAASASIPQLEHWLDRSINASSLSEVFDTAEH
;
A
#
# COMPACT_ATOMS: atom_id res chain seq x y z
N GLY A 1 12.13 18.55 -2.61
CA GLY A 1 13.51 18.83 -2.18
C GLY A 1 13.70 18.58 -0.70
N PHE A 2 13.08 19.38 0.17
CA PHE A 2 13.33 19.34 1.62
C PHE A 2 12.99 18.01 2.32
N HIS A 3 11.92 17.32 1.95
CA HIS A 3 11.63 15.96 2.46
C HIS A 3 12.78 14.97 2.19
N LEU A 4 13.43 15.06 1.03
CA LEU A 4 14.53 14.17 0.68
C LEU A 4 15.75 14.43 1.57
N VAL A 5 16.05 15.70 1.87
CA VAL A 5 17.13 16.07 2.79
C VAL A 5 16.86 15.53 4.19
N HIS A 6 15.61 15.65 4.68
CA HIS A 6 15.23 15.07 5.97
C HIS A 6 15.38 13.54 6.01
N HIS A 7 15.00 12.84 4.93
CA HIS A 7 15.21 11.40 4.85
C HIS A 7 16.70 11.03 4.85
N LEU A 8 17.53 11.75 4.08
CA LEU A 8 18.96 11.49 4.02
C LEU A 8 19.64 11.71 5.38
N ASP A 9 19.32 12.81 6.07
CA ASP A 9 19.82 13.08 7.42
C ASP A 9 19.42 11.97 8.40
N GLY A 10 18.15 11.55 8.39
CA GLY A 10 17.67 10.44 9.24
C GLY A 10 18.41 9.12 8.98
N ILE A 11 18.74 8.80 7.71
CA ILE A 11 19.51 7.60 7.38
C ILE A 11 20.97 7.74 7.85
N TRP A 12 21.63 8.87 7.62
CA TRP A 12 23.00 9.05 8.12
C TRP A 12 23.08 8.98 9.64
N GLN A 13 22.10 9.53 10.35
CA GLN A 13 22.02 9.43 11.81
C GLN A 13 21.88 7.98 12.29
N SER A 14 21.08 7.15 11.61
CA SER A 14 20.94 5.73 11.97
C SER A 14 22.21 4.92 11.65
N LEU A 15 22.92 5.26 10.56
CA LEU A 15 24.13 4.57 10.14
C LEU A 15 25.37 4.95 10.97
N ARG A 16 25.40 6.14 11.57
CA ARG A 16 26.52 6.60 12.42
C ARG A 16 26.87 5.64 13.56
N ALA A 17 25.89 4.90 14.07
CA ALA A 17 26.13 3.93 15.15
C ALA A 17 26.94 2.71 14.69
N HIS A 18 26.99 2.43 13.38
CA HIS A 18 27.54 1.19 12.83
C HIS A 18 28.68 1.40 11.82
N PHE A 19 28.88 2.62 11.32
CA PHE A 19 29.88 2.92 10.29
C PHE A 19 30.65 4.21 10.59
N ASP A 20 31.99 4.11 10.56
CA ASP A 20 32.92 5.22 10.52
C ASP A 20 34.11 4.86 9.60
N PRO A 21 34.30 5.54 8.44
CA PRO A 21 33.52 6.67 7.93
C PRO A 21 32.12 6.28 7.44
N LEU A 22 31.22 7.27 7.38
CA LEU A 22 29.87 7.08 6.86
C LEU A 22 29.86 6.67 5.38
N PRO A 23 29.03 5.68 4.99
CA PRO A 23 28.93 5.28 3.60
C PRO A 23 28.19 6.35 2.77
N PRO A 24 28.45 6.40 1.46
CA PRO A 24 27.66 7.22 0.55
C PRO A 24 26.23 6.72 0.48
N ILE A 25 25.25 7.64 0.50
CA ILE A 25 23.84 7.35 0.29
C ILE A 25 23.43 7.91 -1.07
N VAL A 26 22.84 7.07 -1.92
CA VAL A 26 22.29 7.48 -3.22
C VAL A 26 20.77 7.53 -3.12
N PRO A 27 20.14 8.72 -3.10
CA PRO A 27 18.69 8.81 -3.10
C PRO A 27 18.10 8.39 -4.45
N LEU A 28 17.15 7.46 -4.42
CA LEU A 28 16.35 7.05 -5.57
C LEU A 28 14.86 7.24 -5.28
N VAL A 29 14.18 7.99 -6.14
CA VAL A 29 12.73 8.15 -6.13
C VAL A 29 12.14 7.17 -7.13
N VAL A 30 11.44 6.16 -6.66
CA VAL A 30 10.59 5.31 -7.51
C VAL A 30 9.24 6.00 -7.64
N TYR A 31 8.91 6.46 -8.83
CA TYR A 31 7.70 7.23 -9.09
C TYR A 31 6.70 6.41 -9.91
N ASN A 32 5.46 6.34 -9.45
CA ASN A 32 4.38 5.59 -10.08
C ASN A 32 3.12 6.44 -10.32
N GLY A 33 3.22 7.77 -10.37
CA GLY A 33 2.04 8.62 -10.52
C GLY A 33 1.33 8.48 -11.88
N GLN A 34 0.09 8.97 -11.96
CA GLN A 34 -0.73 8.84 -13.17
C GLN A 34 -0.19 9.61 -14.39
N THR A 35 0.49 10.74 -14.13
CA THR A 35 1.15 11.56 -15.14
C THR A 35 2.66 11.42 -15.01
N ARG A 36 3.38 11.72 -16.10
CA ARG A 36 4.85 11.69 -16.10
C ARG A 36 5.41 12.62 -15.03
N TRP A 37 6.54 12.23 -14.43
CA TRP A 37 7.26 13.07 -13.49
C TRP A 37 7.61 14.43 -14.12
N SER A 38 7.16 15.51 -13.48
CA SER A 38 7.36 16.89 -13.92
C SER A 38 8.09 17.76 -12.90
N LEU A 39 8.40 17.21 -11.72
CA LEU A 39 9.07 17.92 -10.65
C LEU A 39 10.60 18.03 -10.89
N PRO A 40 11.28 18.95 -10.18
CA PRO A 40 12.73 19.09 -10.22
C PRO A 40 13.51 17.77 -10.09
N ARG A 41 14.58 17.62 -10.89
CA ARG A 41 15.51 16.46 -10.80
C ARG A 41 16.87 16.83 -10.21
N ARG A 42 17.05 18.07 -9.78
CA ARG A 42 18.15 18.51 -8.91
C ARG A 42 17.56 19.28 -7.75
N PHE A 43 18.29 19.34 -6.64
CA PHE A 43 17.86 20.11 -5.49
C PHE A 43 17.73 21.61 -5.82
N SER A 44 18.75 22.17 -6.48
CA SER A 44 18.79 23.57 -6.92
C SER A 44 17.62 23.99 -7.83
N ASP A 45 17.18 23.12 -8.73
CA ASP A 45 16.04 23.37 -9.65
C ASP A 45 14.73 23.69 -8.91
N GLY A 46 14.61 23.28 -7.63
CA GLY A 46 13.43 23.56 -6.80
C GLY A 46 13.49 24.86 -6.01
N LEU A 47 14.58 25.63 -6.10
CA LEU A 47 14.78 26.86 -5.35
C LEU A 47 14.37 28.09 -6.18
N ALA A 48 13.75 29.06 -5.52
CA ALA A 48 13.38 30.32 -6.16
C ALA A 48 14.59 31.23 -6.47
N THR A 49 15.74 30.97 -5.83
CA THR A 49 16.97 31.77 -6.01
C THR A 49 18.16 30.87 -6.34
N PRO A 50 19.09 31.33 -7.20
CA PRO A 50 20.31 30.60 -7.48
C PRO A 50 21.15 30.37 -6.22
N LEU A 51 21.71 29.17 -6.10
CA LEU A 51 22.62 28.84 -5.01
C LEU A 51 23.95 29.60 -5.17
N ALA A 52 24.42 30.19 -4.07
CA ALA A 52 25.78 30.70 -4.01
C ALA A 52 26.77 29.52 -4.14
N ALA A 53 27.70 29.63 -5.09
CA ALA A 53 28.69 28.58 -5.35
C ALA A 53 29.48 28.26 -4.07
N GLY A 54 29.55 26.97 -3.72
CA GLY A 54 30.33 26.46 -2.59
C GLY A 54 29.67 26.56 -1.20
N LEU A 55 28.49 27.18 -1.06
CA LEU A 55 27.80 27.34 0.23
C LEU A 55 26.56 26.44 0.41
N ALA A 56 26.16 25.71 -0.63
CA ALA A 56 24.91 24.97 -0.61
C ALA A 56 25.04 23.54 -1.11
N LEU A 57 24.24 22.68 -0.51
CA LEU A 57 24.07 21.29 -0.88
C LEU A 57 23.28 21.22 -2.20
N ASP A 58 23.95 20.90 -3.32
CA ASP A 58 23.28 20.63 -4.60
C ASP A 58 23.61 19.22 -5.08
N PHE A 59 22.58 18.43 -5.36
CA PHE A 59 22.71 17.02 -5.73
C PHE A 59 21.58 16.60 -6.68
N PRO A 60 21.84 15.59 -7.54
CA PRO A 60 20.81 15.04 -8.41
C PRO A 60 19.77 14.26 -7.60
N ILE A 61 18.52 14.36 -8.02
CA ILE A 61 17.41 13.53 -7.57
C ILE A 61 17.20 12.48 -8.66
N HIS A 62 17.68 11.27 -8.43
CA HIS A 62 17.48 10.17 -9.36
C HIS A 62 16.02 9.72 -9.28
N VAL A 63 15.29 9.84 -10.39
CA VAL A 63 13.89 9.43 -10.48
C VAL A 63 13.79 8.26 -11.45
N PHE A 64 13.27 7.15 -10.95
CA PHE A 64 12.87 6.00 -11.74
C PHE A 64 11.35 6.06 -11.92
N ASP A 65 10.93 6.66 -13.03
CA ASP A 65 9.51 6.79 -13.40
C ASP A 65 9.03 5.50 -14.04
N LEU A 66 8.19 4.76 -13.30
CA LEU A 66 7.65 3.46 -13.70
C LEU A 66 6.69 3.56 -14.87
N GLY A 67 6.14 4.75 -15.16
CA GLY A 67 5.27 4.99 -16.30
C GLY A 67 6.01 5.05 -17.65
N LEU A 68 7.35 5.00 -17.64
CA LEU A 68 8.19 5.06 -18.84
C LEU A 68 8.75 3.69 -19.21
N GLY A 69 8.88 3.45 -20.51
CA GLY A 69 9.54 2.24 -21.05
C GLY A 69 8.71 0.96 -20.94
N ASP A 70 9.38 -0.13 -21.34
CA ASP A 70 8.85 -1.50 -21.29
C ASP A 70 8.88 -2.05 -19.87
N GLU A 71 7.73 -2.50 -19.39
CA GLU A 71 7.56 -3.01 -18.04
C GLU A 71 8.33 -4.32 -17.78
N VAL A 72 8.62 -5.09 -18.84
CA VAL A 72 9.42 -6.32 -18.73
C VAL A 72 10.90 -6.02 -18.47
N GLN A 73 11.35 -4.80 -18.77
CA GLN A 73 12.73 -4.36 -18.58
C GLN A 73 12.96 -3.57 -17.29
N LEU A 74 11.95 -3.45 -16.42
CA LEU A 74 12.06 -2.68 -15.17
C LEU A 74 13.13 -3.23 -14.21
N SER A 75 13.41 -4.53 -14.26
CA SER A 75 14.46 -5.17 -13.47
C SER A 75 14.88 -6.51 -14.08
N ALA A 76 16.18 -6.80 -14.01
CA ALA A 76 16.72 -8.12 -14.35
C ALA A 76 16.30 -9.19 -13.30
N MET A 77 16.10 -8.79 -12.05
CA MET A 77 15.63 -9.65 -10.98
C MET A 77 14.10 -9.83 -11.08
N PRO A 78 13.58 -11.07 -11.26
CA PRO A 78 12.15 -11.29 -11.54
C PRO A 78 11.21 -10.75 -10.46
N TRP A 79 11.43 -11.09 -9.19
CA TRP A 79 10.49 -10.68 -8.14
C TRP A 79 10.44 -9.16 -7.96
N LEU A 80 11.57 -8.46 -8.11
CA LEU A 80 11.59 -7.00 -8.11
C LEU A 80 10.87 -6.42 -9.34
N ARG A 81 11.02 -7.05 -10.51
CA ARG A 81 10.26 -6.64 -11.70
C ARG A 81 8.76 -6.77 -11.45
N GLY A 82 8.29 -7.89 -10.89
CA GLY A 82 6.90 -8.10 -10.53
C GLY A 82 6.37 -7.03 -9.57
N ALA A 83 7.17 -6.67 -8.56
CA ALA A 83 6.85 -5.61 -7.63
C ALA A 83 6.76 -4.21 -8.26
N LEU A 84 7.71 -3.86 -9.13
CA LEU A 84 7.71 -2.58 -9.84
C LEU A 84 6.53 -2.49 -10.82
N ARG A 85 6.17 -3.61 -11.48
CA ARG A 85 4.95 -3.71 -12.29
C ARG A 85 3.70 -3.49 -11.44
N LEU A 86 3.64 -4.08 -10.25
CA LEU A 86 2.53 -3.86 -9.32
C LEU A 86 2.42 -2.39 -8.90
N LEU A 87 3.54 -1.75 -8.54
CA LEU A 87 3.56 -0.32 -8.20
C LEU A 87 3.12 0.56 -9.40
N ARG A 88 3.57 0.24 -10.61
CA ARG A 88 3.19 0.93 -11.85
C ARG A 88 1.68 0.89 -12.10
N HIS A 89 1.06 -0.26 -11.88
CA HIS A 89 -0.35 -0.47 -12.17
C HIS A 89 -1.29 -0.15 -10.99
N GLY A 90 -0.77 -0.02 -9.77
CA GLY A 90 -1.57 0.30 -8.57
C GLY A 90 -2.09 1.73 -8.44
N VAL A 91 -1.78 2.62 -9.40
CA VAL A 91 -2.37 3.98 -9.46
C VAL A 91 -3.65 4.05 -10.30
N ARG A 92 -4.05 2.93 -10.90
CA ARG A 92 -5.29 2.76 -11.65
C ARG A 92 -6.07 1.60 -11.04
N ASN A 93 -7.39 1.63 -11.19
CA ASN A 93 -8.28 0.52 -10.83
C ASN A 93 -8.73 -0.16 -12.12
N PRO A 94 -8.02 -1.22 -12.59
CA PRO A 94 -8.36 -1.91 -13.83
C PRO A 94 -9.67 -2.70 -13.68
N ALA A 95 -10.38 -2.91 -14.80
CA ALA A 95 -11.53 -3.81 -14.80
C ALA A 95 -11.10 -5.26 -14.49
N ALA A 96 -12.00 -6.09 -13.96
CA ALA A 96 -11.68 -7.45 -13.50
C ALA A 96 -10.90 -8.31 -14.51
N GLU A 97 -11.26 -8.23 -15.79
CA GLU A 97 -10.60 -9.02 -16.85
C GLU A 97 -9.16 -8.56 -17.13
N GLU A 98 -8.94 -7.24 -17.11
CA GLU A 98 -7.60 -6.66 -17.23
C GLU A 98 -6.76 -6.96 -15.98
N ALA A 99 -7.36 -6.80 -14.79
CA ALA A 99 -6.74 -7.12 -13.51
C ALA A 99 -6.24 -8.57 -13.49
N ARG A 100 -7.07 -9.52 -13.94
CA ARG A 100 -6.69 -10.93 -14.08
C ARG A 100 -5.46 -11.11 -14.96
N SER A 101 -5.46 -10.52 -16.16
CA SER A 101 -4.34 -10.62 -17.10
C SER A 101 -3.05 -10.04 -16.52
N LEU A 102 -3.12 -8.87 -15.86
CA LEU A 102 -1.99 -8.24 -15.20
C LEU A 102 -1.45 -9.08 -14.04
N LEU A 103 -2.34 -9.62 -13.19
CA LEU A 103 -1.95 -10.48 -12.07
C LEU A 103 -1.22 -11.73 -12.53
N VAL A 104 -1.63 -12.36 -13.63
CA VAL A 104 -0.91 -13.53 -14.16
C VAL A 104 0.55 -13.17 -14.45
N GLY A 105 0.78 -12.06 -15.14
CA GLY A 105 2.13 -11.58 -15.45
C GLY A 105 2.95 -11.23 -14.20
N ILE A 106 2.34 -10.50 -13.25
CA ILE A 106 2.99 -10.07 -12.00
C ILE A 106 3.32 -11.26 -11.11
N LEU A 107 2.37 -12.17 -10.89
CA LEU A 107 2.56 -13.37 -10.05
C LEU A 107 3.61 -14.32 -10.65
N SER A 108 3.70 -14.38 -11.98
CA SER A 108 4.76 -15.14 -12.66
C SER A 108 6.14 -14.55 -12.38
N ASP A 109 6.27 -13.23 -12.37
CA ASP A 109 7.51 -12.54 -12.00
C ASP A 109 7.85 -12.70 -10.51
N LEU A 110 6.84 -12.82 -9.64
CA LEU A 110 6.99 -12.96 -8.19
C LEU A 110 7.35 -14.39 -7.72
N GLN A 111 7.48 -15.35 -8.64
CA GLN A 111 7.96 -16.67 -8.27
C GLN A 111 9.34 -16.60 -7.59
N GLY A 112 9.47 -17.26 -6.44
CA GLY A 112 10.69 -17.23 -5.63
C GLY A 112 10.79 -16.03 -4.67
N ALA A 113 9.79 -15.14 -4.62
CA ALA A 113 9.71 -14.12 -3.58
C ALA A 113 9.46 -14.76 -2.19
N PRO A 114 9.95 -14.15 -1.10
CA PRO A 114 9.63 -14.58 0.26
C PRO A 114 8.12 -14.54 0.54
N ASP A 115 7.59 -15.43 1.39
CA ASP A 115 6.15 -15.49 1.66
C ASP A 115 5.59 -14.18 2.27
N SER A 116 6.37 -13.50 3.14
CA SER A 116 6.01 -12.17 3.68
C SER A 116 5.82 -11.12 2.58
N TYR A 117 6.49 -11.30 1.44
CA TYR A 117 6.37 -10.43 0.29
C TYR A 117 5.07 -10.66 -0.48
N LEU A 118 4.64 -11.91 -0.60
CA LEU A 118 3.37 -12.27 -1.23
C LEU A 118 2.18 -11.69 -0.45
N GLU A 119 2.27 -11.63 0.87
CA GLU A 119 1.27 -10.96 1.70
C GLU A 119 1.20 -9.45 1.44
N ALA A 120 2.36 -8.78 1.32
CA ALA A 120 2.41 -7.36 1.00
C ALA A 120 1.81 -7.07 -0.39
N VAL A 121 2.12 -7.92 -1.38
CA VAL A 121 1.55 -7.82 -2.74
C VAL A 121 0.04 -8.00 -2.70
N ARG A 122 -0.46 -9.02 -2.00
CA ARG A 122 -1.89 -9.25 -1.82
C ARG A 122 -2.56 -8.00 -1.23
N ASN A 123 -2.08 -7.52 -0.08
CA ASN A 123 -2.68 -6.38 0.59
C ASN A 123 -2.70 -5.13 -0.30
N TYR A 124 -1.62 -4.90 -1.06
CA TYR A 124 -1.54 -3.80 -2.01
C TYR A 124 -2.56 -3.93 -3.15
N VAL A 125 -2.72 -5.13 -3.72
CA VAL A 125 -3.69 -5.39 -4.79
C VAL A 125 -5.12 -5.17 -4.28
N LEU A 126 -5.45 -5.70 -3.10
CA LEU A 126 -6.78 -5.56 -2.50
C LEU A 126 -7.12 -4.10 -2.17
N ASP A 127 -6.15 -3.34 -1.69
CA ASP A 127 -6.28 -1.90 -1.43
C ASP A 127 -6.49 -1.09 -2.72
N ARG A 128 -5.75 -1.41 -3.79
CA ARG A 128 -5.70 -0.57 -5.00
C ARG A 128 -6.70 -0.95 -6.07
N TRP A 129 -7.08 -2.22 -6.18
CA TRP A 129 -7.90 -2.75 -7.27
C TRP A 129 -9.24 -3.24 -6.75
N ALA A 130 -10.11 -2.28 -6.39
CA ALA A 130 -11.43 -2.57 -5.82
C ALA A 130 -12.34 -3.42 -6.73
N GLU A 131 -12.12 -3.41 -8.04
CA GLU A 131 -12.89 -4.22 -9.00
C GLU A 131 -12.36 -5.67 -9.14
N LEU A 132 -11.30 -6.02 -8.42
CA LEU A 132 -10.78 -7.38 -8.45
C LEU A 132 -11.76 -8.33 -7.74
N THR A 133 -12.14 -9.41 -8.41
CA THR A 133 -13.00 -10.44 -7.82
C THR A 133 -12.18 -11.59 -7.23
N PRO A 134 -12.70 -12.32 -6.23
CA PRO A 134 -12.06 -13.53 -5.73
C PRO A 134 -11.81 -14.57 -6.83
N GLN A 135 -12.73 -14.65 -7.81
CA GLN A 135 -12.59 -15.55 -8.95
C GLN A 135 -11.43 -15.15 -9.85
N ALA A 136 -11.33 -13.86 -10.22
CA ALA A 136 -10.22 -13.36 -11.03
C ALA A 136 -8.86 -13.54 -10.35
N LEU A 137 -8.78 -13.30 -9.04
CA LEU A 137 -7.56 -13.58 -8.26
C LEU A 137 -7.22 -15.08 -8.27
N SER A 138 -8.21 -15.95 -8.03
CA SER A 138 -8.01 -17.40 -8.02
C SER A 138 -7.54 -17.93 -9.38
N GLU A 139 -8.12 -17.45 -10.47
CA GLU A 139 -7.74 -17.83 -11.83
C GLU A 139 -6.33 -17.34 -12.16
N ALA A 140 -5.96 -16.14 -11.72
CA ALA A 140 -4.62 -15.61 -11.93
C ALA A 140 -3.55 -16.43 -11.17
N VAL A 141 -3.83 -16.78 -9.91
CA VAL A 141 -2.96 -17.64 -9.11
C VAL A 141 -2.80 -19.03 -9.73
N ARG A 142 -3.90 -19.65 -10.17
CA ARG A 142 -3.88 -20.95 -10.88
C ARG A 142 -2.99 -20.91 -12.11
N ALA A 143 -3.13 -19.87 -12.93
CA ALA A 143 -2.37 -19.74 -14.17
C ALA A 143 -0.88 -19.46 -13.94
N ALA A 144 -0.55 -18.64 -12.94
CA ALA A 144 0.83 -18.22 -12.69
C ALA A 144 1.63 -19.17 -11.80
N ILE A 145 0.99 -19.83 -10.82
CA ILE A 145 1.68 -20.66 -9.81
C ILE A 145 0.83 -21.92 -9.49
N PRO A 146 0.69 -22.86 -10.45
CA PRO A 146 -0.22 -24.00 -10.31
C PRO A 146 0.12 -24.90 -9.12
N GLU A 147 1.40 -25.06 -8.78
CA GLU A 147 1.85 -25.91 -7.66
C GLU A 147 1.40 -25.40 -6.28
N ARG A 148 1.19 -24.09 -6.14
CA ARG A 148 0.77 -23.46 -4.87
C ARG A 148 -0.72 -23.11 -4.87
N GLU A 149 -1.45 -23.44 -5.92
CA GLU A 149 -2.84 -23.01 -6.13
C GLU A 149 -3.73 -23.35 -4.95
N ALA A 150 -3.83 -24.62 -4.55
CA ALA A 150 -4.75 -25.06 -3.50
C ALA A 150 -4.48 -24.35 -2.15
N LEU A 151 -3.21 -24.07 -1.83
CA LEU A 151 -2.83 -23.38 -0.60
C LEU A 151 -3.12 -21.88 -0.69
N VAL A 152 -2.71 -21.23 -1.78
CA VAL A 152 -2.88 -19.78 -1.96
C VAL A 152 -4.34 -19.41 -2.14
N VAL A 153 -5.08 -20.14 -2.98
CA VAL A 153 -6.51 -19.90 -3.23
C VAL A 153 -7.32 -20.14 -1.97
N SER A 154 -7.09 -21.23 -1.22
CA SER A 154 -7.87 -21.49 -0.01
C SER A 154 -7.61 -20.47 1.11
N LYS A 155 -6.40 -19.93 1.22
CA LYS A 155 -6.08 -18.84 2.15
C LYS A 155 -6.66 -17.51 1.67
N ALA A 156 -6.49 -17.19 0.38
CA ALA A 156 -6.99 -15.96 -0.21
C ALA A 156 -8.52 -15.86 -0.15
N VAL A 157 -9.24 -16.93 -0.49
CA VAL A 157 -10.72 -16.96 -0.43
C VAL A 157 -11.22 -16.78 0.99
N ARG A 158 -10.62 -17.48 1.98
CA ARG A 158 -10.99 -17.32 3.39
C ARG A 158 -10.79 -15.89 3.86
N GLN A 159 -9.62 -15.34 3.60
CA GLN A 159 -9.29 -13.98 4.02
C GLN A 159 -10.14 -12.93 3.31
N TRP A 160 -10.45 -13.11 2.03
CA TRP A 160 -11.38 -12.24 1.30
C TRP A 160 -12.79 -12.30 1.88
N LEU A 161 -13.25 -13.49 2.28
CA LEU A 161 -14.53 -13.63 3.00
C LEU A 161 -14.51 -12.90 4.34
N ASP A 162 -13.41 -13.01 5.09
CA ASP A 162 -13.24 -12.34 6.37
C ASP A 162 -13.20 -10.81 6.22
N GLU A 163 -12.48 -10.29 5.22
CA GLU A 163 -12.46 -8.86 4.90
C GLU A 163 -13.84 -8.35 4.47
N GLY A 164 -14.52 -9.05 3.57
CA GLY A 164 -15.89 -8.69 3.16
C GLY A 164 -16.90 -8.78 4.31
N ARG A 165 -16.70 -9.71 5.25
CA ARG A 165 -17.49 -9.78 6.49
C ARG A 165 -17.19 -8.59 7.39
N ALA A 166 -15.91 -8.23 7.59
CA ALA A 166 -15.52 -7.08 8.38
C ALA A 166 -16.13 -5.78 7.81
N ASP A 167 -16.01 -5.55 6.51
CA ASP A 167 -16.60 -4.39 5.83
C ASP A 167 -18.12 -4.34 5.98
N GLY A 168 -18.79 -5.49 5.87
CA GLY A 168 -20.24 -5.60 6.07
C GLY A 168 -20.68 -5.26 7.49
N ILE A 169 -19.95 -5.73 8.50
CA ILE A 169 -20.22 -5.41 9.91
C ILE A 169 -19.90 -3.95 10.19
N ALA A 170 -18.77 -3.42 9.72
CA ALA A 170 -18.38 -2.02 9.87
C ALA A 170 -19.40 -1.07 9.23
N SER A 171 -19.84 -1.35 8.00
CA SER A 171 -20.86 -0.56 7.32
C SER A 171 -22.20 -0.58 8.06
N SER A 172 -22.59 -1.74 8.58
CA SER A 172 -23.82 -1.89 9.37
C SER A 172 -23.75 -1.14 10.70
N LEU A 173 -22.60 -1.24 11.39
CA LEU A 173 -22.30 -0.50 12.61
C LEU A 173 -22.37 1.00 12.38
N LEU A 174 -21.65 1.53 11.38
CA LEU A 174 -21.64 2.95 11.06
C LEU A 174 -23.04 3.46 10.73
N ARG A 175 -23.82 2.71 9.93
CA ARG A 175 -25.20 3.08 9.61
C ARG A 175 -26.11 3.11 10.85
N LEU A 176 -25.91 2.20 11.80
CA LEU A 176 -26.64 2.16 13.05
C LEU A 176 -26.27 3.34 13.96
N LEU A 177 -24.98 3.59 14.13
CA LEU A 177 -24.47 4.70 14.94
C LEU A 177 -24.90 6.05 14.37
N GLU A 178 -24.86 6.23 13.05
CA GLU A 178 -25.29 7.48 12.41
C GLU A 178 -26.79 7.73 12.59
N ARG A 179 -27.62 6.68 12.54
CA ARG A 179 -29.06 6.80 12.82
C ARG A 179 -29.36 7.17 14.27
N ARG A 180 -28.51 6.73 15.21
CA ARG A 180 -28.77 6.86 16.65
C ARG A 180 -28.17 8.13 17.24
N PHE A 181 -27.00 8.53 16.76
CA PHE A 181 -26.22 9.66 17.29
C PHE A 181 -26.07 10.83 16.29
N GLY A 182 -26.57 10.68 15.06
CA GLY A 182 -26.41 11.68 14.00
C GLY A 182 -25.07 11.55 13.27
N PRO A 183 -24.64 12.59 12.52
CA PRO A 183 -23.45 12.53 11.69
C PRO A 183 -22.21 12.08 12.45
N LEU A 184 -21.53 11.05 11.94
CA LEU A 184 -20.36 10.50 12.60
C LEU A 184 -19.08 11.27 12.27
N PRO A 185 -18.20 11.54 13.27
CA PRO A 185 -16.87 12.07 13.02
C PRO A 185 -16.05 11.14 12.11
N GLU A 186 -15.16 11.73 11.32
CA GLU A 186 -14.32 10.97 10.38
C GLU A 186 -13.40 9.95 11.09
N GLU A 187 -12.95 10.28 12.30
CA GLU A 187 -12.16 9.38 13.15
C GLU A 187 -12.92 8.10 13.53
N VAL A 188 -14.25 8.19 13.71
CA VAL A 188 -15.09 7.02 14.00
C VAL A 188 -15.19 6.12 12.77
N ARG A 189 -15.34 6.71 11.57
CA ARG A 189 -15.39 5.97 10.32
C ARG A 189 -14.07 5.25 10.04
N LYS A 190 -12.94 5.94 10.21
CA LYS A 190 -11.60 5.35 10.08
C LYS A 190 -11.38 4.22 11.08
N ARG A 191 -11.75 4.44 12.34
CA ARG A 191 -11.60 3.43 13.40
C ARG A 191 -12.43 2.17 13.14
N ALA A 192 -13.63 2.31 12.59
CA ALA A 192 -14.45 1.17 12.17
C ALA A 192 -13.86 0.44 10.96
N ALA A 193 -13.36 1.17 9.95
CA ALA A 193 -12.75 0.59 8.76
C ALA A 193 -11.47 -0.23 9.06
N SER A 194 -10.74 0.12 10.12
CA SER A 194 -9.50 -0.57 10.51
C SER A 194 -9.68 -1.61 11.63
N ALA A 195 -10.90 -1.85 12.10
CA ALA A 195 -11.14 -2.72 13.25
C ALA A 195 -11.26 -4.20 12.86
N SER A 196 -10.84 -5.08 13.76
CA SER A 196 -11.01 -6.52 13.59
C SER A 196 -12.48 -6.94 13.74
N ILE A 197 -12.87 -8.07 13.14
CA ILE A 197 -14.24 -8.61 13.24
C ILE A 197 -14.71 -8.71 14.71
N PRO A 198 -13.94 -9.25 15.67
CA PRO A 198 -14.37 -9.30 17.07
C PRO A 198 -14.61 -7.93 17.70
N GLN A 199 -13.81 -6.92 17.35
CA GLN A 199 -14.01 -5.55 17.84
C GLN A 199 -15.27 -4.93 17.24
N LEU A 200 -15.50 -5.15 15.94
CA LEU A 200 -16.70 -4.67 15.25
C LEU A 200 -17.98 -5.31 15.80
N GLU A 201 -17.98 -6.62 16.03
CA GLU A 201 -19.10 -7.34 16.66
C GLU A 201 -19.35 -6.84 18.08
N HIS A 202 -18.30 -6.65 18.88
CA HIS A 202 -18.41 -6.08 20.22
C HIS A 202 -19.01 -4.66 20.23
N TRP A 203 -18.58 -3.80 19.31
CA TRP A 203 -19.15 -2.46 19.17
C TRP A 203 -20.58 -2.50 18.66
N LEU A 204 -20.93 -3.44 17.78
CA LEU A 204 -22.31 -3.64 17.32
C LEU A 204 -23.22 -4.00 18.50
N ASP A 205 -22.82 -4.94 19.35
CA ASP A 205 -23.59 -5.33 20.53
C ASP A 205 -23.75 -4.16 21.52
N ARG A 206 -22.67 -3.42 21.77
CA ARG A 206 -22.72 -2.23 22.66
C ARG A 206 -23.56 -1.10 22.09
N SER A 207 -23.56 -0.93 20.77
CA SER A 207 -24.30 0.15 20.09
C SER A 207 -25.80 0.08 20.29
N ILE A 208 -26.34 -1.05 20.76
CA ILE A 208 -27.76 -1.20 21.08
C ILE A 208 -28.10 -0.45 22.38
N ASN A 209 -27.21 -0.51 23.39
CA ASN A 209 -27.49 -0.02 24.74
C ASN A 209 -26.76 1.29 25.09
N ALA A 210 -25.60 1.56 24.48
CA ALA A 210 -24.73 2.68 24.82
C ALA A 210 -25.43 4.05 24.67
N SER A 211 -25.29 5.00 25.58
CA SER A 211 -25.94 6.31 25.46
C SER A 211 -25.13 7.34 24.64
N SER A 212 -23.91 6.99 24.24
CA SER A 212 -23.02 7.86 23.45
C SER A 212 -22.04 7.07 22.58
N LEU A 213 -21.40 7.73 21.60
CA LEU A 213 -20.34 7.12 20.79
C LEU A 213 -19.13 6.67 21.65
N SER A 214 -18.75 7.43 22.67
CA SER A 214 -17.63 7.05 23.56
C SER A 214 -17.90 5.69 24.21
N GLU A 215 -19.11 5.51 24.71
CA GLU A 215 -19.53 4.26 25.36
C GLU A 215 -19.65 3.08 24.39
N VAL A 216 -19.68 3.31 23.07
CA VAL A 216 -19.58 2.22 22.09
C VAL A 216 -18.12 1.80 21.92
N PHE A 217 -17.20 2.75 21.84
CA PHE A 217 -15.81 2.53 21.46
C PHE A 217 -14.82 2.39 22.62
N ASP A 218 -15.25 2.62 23.87
CA ASP A 218 -14.41 2.45 25.04
C ASP A 218 -13.95 1.00 25.17
N THR A 219 -12.64 0.78 25.18
CA THR A 219 -12.06 -0.50 25.60
C THR A 219 -12.21 -0.60 27.11
N ALA A 220 -12.83 -1.66 27.62
CA ALA A 220 -12.64 -2.03 29.02
C ALA A 220 -11.15 -2.41 29.19
N GLU A 221 -10.30 -1.44 29.53
CA GLU A 221 -8.99 -1.70 30.12
C GLU A 221 -9.20 -2.04 31.58
N HIS A 222 -9.14 -3.32 31.94
CA HIS A 222 -8.75 -3.80 33.28
C HIS A 222 -7.68 -4.88 33.08
#